data_AF-A0A7X5VGW1-F1
#
_entry.id   AF-A0A7X5VGW1-F1
#
_cell.length_a   1.000
_cell.length_b   1.000
_cell.length_c   1.000
_cell.angle_alpha   90.00
_cell.angle_beta   90.00
_cell.angle_gamma   90.00
#
_symmetry.space_group_name_H-M   'P 1'
#
loop_
_entity.id
_entity.type
_entity.pdbx_description
1 polymer ?
#
loop_
_entity_poly.entity_id
_entity_poly.type
_entity_poly.pdbx_seq_one_letter_code
_entity_poly.pdbx_strand_id
1 'polypeptide(L)'
;MGWKFWQRPNTFPEPPRPQDTLPVGSFGMTVEDVFSITGRGTVVTGRVQAGTVSVGEQVLLSRAGQPLLQVEVTGVEMFRKTAQTAKAGDNVGLLLRGLKRDQVTRGDVLSK
;
A
#
# COMPACT_ATOMS: atom_id res chain seq x y z
N MET A 1 43.74 29.98 -16.27
CA MET A 1 42.42 30.53 -15.90
C MET A 1 41.39 29.89 -16.84
N GLY A 2 40.43 29.06 -16.47
CA GLY A 2 40.00 28.47 -15.21
C GLY A 2 39.26 27.16 -15.52
N TRP A 3 39.28 26.21 -14.58
CA TRP A 3 38.77 24.85 -14.80
C TRP A 3 37.25 24.82 -14.54
N LYS A 4 36.44 24.47 -15.55
CA LYS A 4 34.97 24.40 -15.46
C LYS A 4 34.52 23.08 -14.82
N PHE A 5 34.47 23.02 -13.48
CA PHE A 5 34.00 21.83 -12.74
C PHE A 5 32.53 21.83 -12.33
N TRP A 6 31.77 22.89 -12.61
CA TRP A 6 30.47 23.11 -11.96
C TRP A 6 29.32 23.24 -12.95
N GLN A 7 29.07 22.22 -13.76
CA GLN A 7 27.79 22.05 -14.47
C GLN A 7 27.47 20.56 -14.60
N ARG A 8 27.18 19.90 -13.48
CA ARG A 8 26.44 18.63 -13.52
C ARG A 8 25.03 18.92 -13.01
N PRO A 9 23.97 18.74 -13.82
CA PRO A 9 22.62 18.78 -13.30
C PRO A 9 22.53 17.73 -12.19
N ASN A 10 22.11 18.16 -11.01
CA ASN A 10 21.99 17.32 -9.83
C ASN A 10 20.70 16.49 -9.96
N THR A 11 20.59 15.65 -10.99
CA THR A 11 19.48 14.72 -11.19
C THR A 11 19.99 13.33 -10.83
N PHE A 12 20.00 13.04 -9.54
CA PHE A 12 19.98 11.65 -9.12
C PHE A 12 18.59 11.10 -9.50
N PRO A 13 18.49 10.01 -10.30
CA PRO A 13 17.21 9.35 -10.45
C PRO A 13 16.75 8.95 -9.05
N GLU A 14 15.58 9.42 -8.64
CA GLU A 14 14.98 8.96 -7.39
C GLU A 14 14.84 7.44 -7.48
N PRO A 15 15.18 6.70 -6.42
CA PRO A 15 14.95 5.27 -6.42
C PRO A 15 13.46 5.02 -6.70
N PRO A 16 13.11 4.08 -7.59
CA PRO A 16 11.72 3.78 -7.87
C PRO A 16 11.05 3.42 -6.55
N ARG A 17 9.96 4.11 -6.24
CA ARG A 17 9.17 3.76 -5.06
C ARG A 17 8.46 2.45 -5.37
N PRO A 18 8.16 1.61 -4.36
CA PRO A 18 7.44 0.36 -4.59
C PRO A 18 6.14 0.53 -5.41
N GLN A 19 5.45 1.67 -5.25
CA GLN A 19 4.26 2.00 -6.06
C GLN A 19 4.51 2.23 -7.55
N ASP A 20 5.74 2.56 -7.97
CA ASP A 20 6.07 2.90 -9.36
C ASP A 20 6.28 1.64 -10.23
N THR A 21 6.38 0.45 -9.61
CA THR A 21 6.51 -0.84 -10.32
C THR A 21 5.19 -1.55 -10.58
N LEU A 22 4.07 -1.00 -10.13
CA LEU A 22 2.76 -1.62 -10.28
C LEU A 22 2.24 -1.43 -11.71
N PRO A 23 1.59 -2.45 -12.30
CA PRO A 23 0.91 -2.29 -13.57
C PRO A 23 -0.06 -1.09 -13.50
N VAL A 24 -0.06 -0.25 -14.54
CA VAL A 24 -0.96 0.91 -14.60
C VAL A 24 -2.41 0.41 -14.50
N GLY A 25 -3.14 0.84 -13.47
CA GLY A 25 -4.51 0.39 -13.18
C GLY A 25 -4.63 -0.73 -12.15
N SER A 26 -3.52 -1.30 -11.66
CA SER A 26 -3.53 -2.19 -10.50
C SER A 26 -3.93 -1.45 -9.22
N PHE A 27 -4.47 -2.21 -8.26
CA PHE A 27 -4.77 -1.70 -6.92
C PHE A 27 -3.52 -1.14 -6.25
N GLY A 28 -3.64 0.03 -5.63
CA GLY A 28 -2.63 0.64 -4.78
C GLY A 28 -3.27 1.40 -3.63
N MET A 29 -2.80 1.15 -2.41
CA MET A 29 -3.22 1.85 -1.19
C MET A 29 -2.03 2.04 -0.25
N THR A 30 -1.75 3.28 0.18
CA THR A 30 -0.81 3.55 1.28
C THR A 30 -1.52 3.39 2.62
N VAL A 31 -0.88 2.68 3.54
CA VAL A 31 -1.37 2.47 4.90
C VAL A 31 -1.23 3.77 5.69
N GLU A 32 -2.35 4.27 6.18
CA GLU A 32 -2.42 5.45 7.05
C GLU A 32 -2.47 5.03 8.52
N ASP A 33 -3.37 4.13 8.91
CA ASP A 33 -3.42 3.61 10.28
C ASP A 33 -3.60 2.09 10.30
N VAL A 34 -3.25 1.49 11.44
CA VAL A 34 -3.25 0.04 11.63
C VAL A 34 -3.86 -0.33 12.97
N PHE A 35 -4.88 -1.17 12.93
CA PHE A 35 -5.60 -1.70 14.06
C PHE A 35 -5.51 -3.23 14.07
N SER A 36 -5.65 -3.84 15.25
CA SER A 36 -5.79 -5.29 15.37
C SER A 36 -7.12 -5.61 16.00
N ILE A 37 -7.82 -6.58 15.42
CA ILE A 37 -9.06 -7.11 15.98
C ILE A 37 -8.78 -8.55 16.41
N THR A 38 -8.81 -8.78 17.72
CA THR A 38 -8.60 -10.10 18.32
C THR A 38 -9.49 -11.15 17.65
N GLY A 39 -8.87 -12.21 17.12
CA GLY A 39 -9.57 -13.32 16.46
C GLY A 39 -10.08 -13.04 15.04
N ARG A 40 -9.93 -11.83 14.49
CA ARG A 40 -10.33 -11.51 13.10
C ARG A 40 -9.16 -11.19 12.18
N GLY A 41 -8.14 -10.50 12.68
CA GLY A 41 -6.96 -10.14 11.89
C GLY A 41 -6.50 -8.71 12.11
N THR A 42 -5.73 -8.20 11.14
CA THR A 42 -5.19 -6.84 11.16
C THR A 42 -5.97 -5.97 10.20
N VAL A 43 -6.45 -4.81 10.65
CA VAL A 43 -7.13 -3.83 9.81
C VAL A 43 -6.16 -2.72 9.48
N VAL A 44 -6.04 -2.38 8.20
CA VAL A 44 -5.33 -1.19 7.75
C VAL A 44 -6.30 -0.20 7.14
N THR A 45 -6.05 1.09 7.31
CA THR A 45 -6.85 2.15 6.67
C THR A 45 -6.01 2.93 5.68
N GLY A 46 -6.67 3.53 4.71
CA GLY A 46 -6.03 4.46 3.78
C GLY A 46 -6.96 4.85 2.65
N ARG A 47 -6.46 5.75 1.79
CA ARG A 47 -7.13 6.08 0.53
C ARG A 47 -6.57 5.24 -0.61
N VAL A 48 -7.45 4.59 -1.36
CA VAL A 48 -7.05 3.86 -2.57
C VAL A 48 -6.57 4.87 -3.61
N GLN A 49 -5.31 4.78 -4.04
CA GLN A 49 -4.76 5.70 -5.03
C GLN A 49 -5.01 5.25 -6.47
N ALA A 50 -5.05 3.93 -6.71
CA ALA A 50 -5.23 3.37 -8.04
C ALA A 50 -5.97 2.02 -7.99
N GLY A 51 -6.60 1.68 -9.12
CA GLY A 51 -7.23 0.38 -9.34
C GLY A 51 -8.40 0.06 -8.42
N THR A 52 -8.62 -1.24 -8.23
CA THR A 52 -9.73 -1.80 -7.46
C THR A 52 -9.28 -3.04 -6.71
N VAL A 53 -9.77 -3.22 -5.48
CA VAL A 53 -9.59 -4.45 -4.69
C VAL A 53 -10.94 -5.00 -4.24
N SER A 54 -11.05 -6.32 -4.19
CA SER A 54 -12.25 -7.03 -3.74
C SER A 54 -11.96 -7.94 -2.55
N VAL A 55 -13.00 -8.24 -1.77
CA VAL A 55 -12.92 -9.30 -0.76
C VAL A 55 -12.56 -10.63 -1.43
N GLY A 56 -11.65 -11.38 -0.82
CA GLY A 56 -11.09 -12.64 -1.32
C GLY A 56 -9.84 -12.47 -2.19
N GLU A 57 -9.46 -11.24 -2.55
CA GLU A 57 -8.26 -11.01 -3.34
C GLU A 57 -6.99 -11.01 -2.48
N GLN A 58 -5.89 -11.44 -3.10
CA GLN A 58 -4.56 -11.33 -2.51
C GLN A 58 -3.89 -10.04 -2.95
N VAL A 59 -3.22 -9.40 -2.01
CA VAL A 59 -2.42 -8.18 -2.22
C VAL A 59 -1.04 -8.37 -1.59
N LEU A 60 -0.08 -7.61 -2.08
CA LEU A 60 1.28 -7.56 -1.56
C LEU A 60 1.42 -6.35 -0.65
N LEU A 61 1.93 -6.58 0.55
CA LEU A 61 2.43 -5.53 1.44
C LEU A 61 3.92 -5.32 1.14
N SER A 62 4.29 -4.07 0.90
CA SER A 62 5.66 -3.67 0.59
C SER A 62 6.15 -2.55 1.52
N ARG A 63 7.41 -2.66 1.93
CA ARG A 63 8.18 -1.65 2.66
C ARG A 63 9.61 -1.67 2.14
N ALA A 64 10.22 -0.50 1.98
CA ALA A 64 11.61 -0.39 1.56
C ALA A 64 12.54 -1.21 2.48
N GLY A 65 13.38 -2.06 1.90
CA GLY A 65 14.32 -2.90 2.63
C GLY A 65 13.70 -4.08 3.40
N GLN A 66 12.44 -4.42 3.16
CA GLN A 66 11.79 -5.61 3.72
C GLN A 66 11.27 -6.54 2.61
N PRO A 67 11.17 -7.86 2.87
CA PRO A 67 10.52 -8.79 1.95
C PRO A 67 9.07 -8.41 1.69
N LEU A 68 8.57 -8.71 0.49
CA LEU A 68 7.15 -8.61 0.17
C LEU A 68 6.37 -9.67 0.96
N LEU A 69 5.25 -9.25 1.55
CA LEU A 69 4.33 -10.16 2.23
C LEU A 69 3.03 -10.27 1.45
N GLN A 70 2.63 -11.49 1.13
CA GLN A 70 1.34 -11.75 0.50
C GLN A 70 0.27 -11.89 1.59
N VAL A 71 -0.81 -11.14 1.46
CA VAL A 71 -1.91 -11.10 2.42
C VAL A 71 -3.26 -11.14 1.72
N GLU A 72 -4.26 -11.71 2.37
CA GLU A 72 -5.62 -11.84 1.82
C GLU A 72 -6.54 -10.76 2.38
N VAL A 73 -7.27 -10.06 1.50
CA VAL A 73 -8.31 -9.12 1.88
C VAL A 73 -9.58 -9.91 2.21
N THR A 74 -9.96 -9.92 3.48
CA THR A 74 -11.13 -10.67 3.97
C THR A 74 -12.33 -9.80 4.30
N GLY A 75 -12.15 -8.49 4.28
CA GLY A 75 -13.23 -7.52 4.45
C GLY A 75 -12.83 -6.14 3.94
N VAL A 76 -13.80 -5.43 3.38
CA VAL A 76 -13.69 -4.03 2.97
C VAL A 76 -14.75 -3.24 3.71
N GLU A 77 -14.34 -2.17 4.39
CA GLU A 77 -15.20 -1.28 5.17
C GLU A 77 -15.08 0.15 4.66
N MET A 78 -16.21 0.78 4.37
CA MET A 78 -16.33 2.17 3.92
C MET A 78 -17.37 2.88 4.77
N PHE A 79 -16.93 3.80 5.64
CA PHE A 79 -17.82 4.66 6.43
C PHE A 79 -18.96 3.90 7.14
N ARG A 80 -18.59 3.03 8.10
CA ARG A 80 -19.52 2.19 8.89
C ARG A 80 -20.39 1.24 8.05
N LYS A 81 -19.97 0.91 6.83
CA LYS A 81 -20.65 -0.04 5.95
C LYS A 81 -19.65 -1.04 5.37
N THR A 82 -20.04 -2.30 5.39
CA THR A 82 -19.35 -3.35 4.64
C THR A 82 -19.55 -3.15 3.14
N ALA A 83 -18.51 -3.49 2.38
CA ALA A 83 -18.56 -3.52 0.92
C ALA A 83 -17.83 -4.76 0.40
N GLN A 84 -18.10 -5.10 -0.86
CA GLN A 84 -17.40 -6.19 -1.55
C GLN A 84 -16.16 -5.70 -2.30
N THR A 85 -16.12 -4.43 -2.67
CA THR A 85 -15.06 -3.83 -3.49
C THR A 85 -14.73 -2.41 -3.02
N ALA A 86 -13.50 -1.97 -3.27
CA ALA A 86 -13.03 -0.59 -3.10
C ALA A 86 -12.25 -0.17 -4.34
N LYS A 87 -12.39 1.10 -4.75
CA LYS A 87 -11.75 1.65 -5.96
C LYS A 87 -10.98 2.93 -5.67
N ALA A 88 -10.16 3.34 -6.63
CA ALA A 88 -9.43 4.60 -6.59
C ALA A 88 -10.32 5.77 -6.15
N GLY A 89 -9.83 6.51 -5.15
CA GLY A 89 -10.52 7.64 -4.53
C GLY A 89 -11.19 7.31 -3.20
N ASP A 90 -11.54 6.04 -2.93
CA ASP A 90 -12.25 5.62 -1.72
C ASP A 90 -11.33 5.66 -0.48
N ASN A 91 -11.88 6.10 0.65
CA ASN A 91 -11.24 5.94 1.97
C ASN A 91 -11.79 4.67 2.61
N VAL A 92 -10.93 3.68 2.84
CA VAL A 92 -11.36 2.33 3.20
C VAL A 92 -10.57 1.78 4.39
N GLY A 93 -11.20 0.87 5.13
CA GLY A 93 -10.55 -0.07 6.02
C GLY A 93 -10.52 -1.45 5.37
N LEU A 94 -9.35 -2.09 5.30
CA LEU A 94 -9.19 -3.46 4.80
C LEU A 94 -8.85 -4.40 5.95
N LEU A 95 -9.65 -5.44 6.14
CA LEU A 95 -9.35 -6.52 7.07
C LEU A 95 -8.47 -7.56 6.36
N LEU A 96 -7.27 -7.77 6.89
CA LEU A 96 -6.25 -8.62 6.30
C LEU A 96 -6.02 -9.89 7.13
N ARG A 97 -5.99 -11.04 6.44
CA ARG A 97 -5.61 -12.33 7.00
C ARG A 97 -4.17 -12.66 6.66
N GLY A 98 -3.49 -13.34 7.59
CA GLY A 98 -2.08 -13.73 7.43
C GLY A 98 -1.07 -12.63 7.82
N LEU A 99 -1.55 -11.49 8.32
CA LEU A 99 -0.71 -10.35 8.71
C LEU A 99 -0.83 -10.08 10.21
N LYS A 100 0.30 -10.10 10.92
CA LYS A 100 0.38 -9.64 12.31
C LYS A 100 0.53 -8.12 12.37
N ARG A 101 0.07 -7.52 13.47
CA ARG A 101 0.09 -6.05 13.67
C ARG A 101 1.50 -5.44 13.62
N ASP A 102 2.52 -6.15 14.07
CA ASP A 102 3.92 -5.71 14.10
C ASP A 102 4.60 -5.77 12.72
N GLN A 103 4.03 -6.51 11.78
CA GLN A 103 4.56 -6.64 10.40
C GLN A 103 4.16 -5.46 9.50
N VAL A 104 3.23 -4.61 9.93
CA VAL A 104 2.69 -3.50 9.14
C VAL A 104 2.71 -2.19 9.93
N THR A 105 3.00 -1.10 9.23
CA THR A 105 3.08 0.25 9.81
C THR A 105 2.56 1.29 8.83
N ARG A 106 2.32 2.50 9.36
CA ARG A 106 1.99 3.67 8.54
C ARG A 106 3.09 3.91 7.50
N GLY A 107 2.67 4.15 6.26
CA GLY A 107 3.56 4.40 5.12
C GLY A 107 3.87 3.14 4.29
N ASP A 108 3.52 1.95 4.75
CA ASP A 108 3.58 0.75 3.91
C ASP A 108 2.61 0.87 2.73
N VAL A 109 2.88 0.12 1.67
CA VAL A 109 2.04 0.12 0.46
C VAL A 109 1.47 -1.26 0.23
N LEU A 110 0.15 -1.32 0.09
CA LEU A 110 -0.58 -2.47 -0.43
C LEU A 110 -0.78 -2.34 -1.92
N SER A 111 -0.54 -3.42 -2.65
CA SER A 111 -0.63 -3.42 -4.10
C SER A 111 -0.96 -4.78 -4.71
N LYS A 112 -1.49 -4.76 -5.95
CA LYS A 112 -1.65 -5.98 -6.79
C LYS A 112 -0.61 -6.03 -7.89
#